data_AF-A0A7C3ZG71-F1
#
_entry.id   AF-A0A7C3ZG71-F1
#
_cell.length_a   1.000
_cell.length_b   1.000
_cell.length_c   1.000
_cell.angle_alpha   90.00
_cell.angle_beta   90.00
_cell.angle_gamma   90.00
#
_symmetry.space_group_name_H-M   'P 1'
#
loop_
_entity.id
_entity.type
_entity.pdbx_description
1 polymer ?
#
loop_
_entity_poly.entity_id
_entity_poly.type
_entity_poly.pdbx_seq_one_letter_code
_entity_poly.pdbx_strand_id
1 'polypeptide(L)'
;LLQKEDIKLVVIDSVTGHFRSEYPGRESLAMRQQKLNRHMHELNRIAGAYNIAVYVTNQVMARPDVFWGDATAPVGGHILSHASTHRVYLRKSKGNLRIAKVTDSPCLPEAEAVFSITEQGIRDPER
;
A
#
# COMPACT_ATOMS: atom_id res chain seq x y z
N LEU A 1 -2.22 -24.16 7.26
CA LEU A 1 -3.39 -23.39 6.79
C LEU A 1 -3.28 -23.05 5.31
N LEU A 2 -2.29 -22.25 4.88
CA LEU A 2 -2.16 -21.78 3.49
C LEU A 2 -2.26 -22.89 2.43
N GLN A 3 -1.47 -23.96 2.57
CA GLN A 3 -1.52 -25.11 1.64
C GLN A 3 -2.78 -25.97 1.79
N LYS A 4 -3.32 -26.08 3.01
CA LYS A 4 -4.46 -26.95 3.29
C LYS A 4 -5.75 -26.38 2.68
N GLU A 5 -5.91 -25.06 2.77
CA GLU A 5 -7.11 -24.33 2.32
C GLU A 5 -6.90 -23.65 0.96
N ASP A 6 -5.81 -24.00 0.24
CA ASP A 6 -5.42 -23.44 -1.06
C ASP A 6 -5.51 -21.90 -1.18
N ILE A 7 -4.98 -21.19 -0.18
CA ILE A 7 -5.03 -19.73 -0.13
C ILE A 7 -4.18 -19.13 -1.26
N LYS A 8 -4.76 -18.22 -2.06
CA LYS A 8 -4.07 -17.52 -3.17
C LYS A 8 -3.82 -16.03 -2.94
N LEU A 9 -4.48 -15.42 -1.96
CA LEU A 9 -4.40 -14.00 -1.66
C LEU A 9 -4.37 -13.79 -0.14
N VAL A 10 -3.44 -12.96 0.31
CA VAL A 10 -3.40 -12.44 1.69
C VAL A 10 -3.51 -10.92 1.62
N VAL A 11 -4.44 -10.35 2.37
CA VAL A 11 -4.67 -8.90 2.44
C VAL A 11 -4.35 -8.41 3.85
N ILE A 12 -3.53 -7.36 3.94
CA ILE A 12 -3.25 -6.64 5.20
C ILE A 12 -3.75 -5.20 5.05
N ASP A 13 -4.86 -4.89 5.71
CA ASP A 13 -5.48 -3.57 5.70
C ASP A 13 -5.54 -2.99 7.14
N SER A 14 -4.63 -2.11 7.58
CA SER A 14 -3.46 -1.56 6.86
C SER A 14 -2.15 -1.98 7.51
N VAL A 15 -1.08 -2.09 6.72
CA VAL A 15 0.24 -2.55 7.20
C VAL A 15 0.88 -1.59 8.19
N THR A 16 0.47 -0.32 8.20
CA THR A 16 1.02 0.70 9.11
C THR A 16 0.12 1.00 10.31
N GLY A 17 -1.14 0.54 10.33
CA GLY A 17 -2.14 0.96 11.32
C GLY A 17 -1.66 0.74 12.76
N HIS A 18 -1.36 -0.50 13.13
CA HIS A 18 -0.88 -0.86 14.47
C HIS A 18 0.49 -0.26 14.79
N PHE A 19 1.41 -0.21 13.81
CA PHE A 19 2.73 0.37 14.01
C PHE A 19 2.69 1.84 14.40
N ARG A 20 1.68 2.59 13.97
CA ARG A 20 1.51 4.00 14.35
C ARG A 20 0.93 4.16 15.75
N SER A 21 0.01 3.29 16.16
CA SER A 21 -0.64 3.37 17.46
C SER A 21 0.27 2.88 18.59
N GLU A 22 1.03 1.81 18.36
CA GLU A 22 1.86 1.16 19.38
C GLU A 22 3.24 1.80 19.55
N TYR A 23 3.74 2.45 18.50
CA TYR A 23 5.04 3.12 18.51
C TYR A 23 4.84 4.61 18.17
N PRO A 24 4.25 5.38 19.09
CA PRO A 24 4.06 6.82 18.94
C PRO A 24 5.39 7.57 19.10
N GLY A 25 5.44 8.79 18.59
CA GLY A 25 6.61 9.66 18.73
C GLY A 25 7.79 9.29 17.82
N ARG A 26 8.86 10.07 17.91
CA ARG A 26 10.10 9.87 17.13
C ARG A 26 11.09 8.97 17.85
N GLU A 27 11.02 8.93 19.17
CA GLU A 27 11.79 8.08 20.07
C GLU A 27 11.61 6.58 19.77
N SER A 28 10.42 6.19 19.31
CA SER A 28 10.11 4.81 18.92
C SER A 28 10.34 4.51 17.44
N LEU A 29 10.78 5.50 16.65
CA LEU A 29 10.90 5.39 15.19
C LEU A 29 11.80 4.23 14.78
N ALA A 30 12.97 4.08 15.41
CA ALA A 30 13.91 3.03 15.05
C ALA A 30 13.31 1.63 15.30
N MET A 31 12.67 1.42 16.46
CA MET A 31 12.00 0.17 16.79
C MET A 31 10.83 -0.12 15.85
N ARG A 32 10.03 0.90 15.53
CA ARG A 32 8.94 0.81 14.57
C ARG A 32 9.44 0.39 13.19
N GLN A 33 10.48 1.05 12.69
CA GLN A 33 11.11 0.72 11.41
C GLN A 33 11.62 -0.74 11.42
N GLN A 34 12.37 -1.14 12.45
CA GLN A 34 12.90 -2.52 12.52
C GLN A 34 11.79 -3.58 12.51
N LYS A 35 10.73 -3.40 13.30
CA LYS A 35 9.61 -4.36 13.34
C LYS A 35 8.83 -4.37 12.02
N LEU A 36 8.59 -3.20 11.42
CA LEU A 36 7.95 -3.10 10.11
C LEU A 36 8.77 -3.82 9.03
N ASN A 37 10.10 -3.67 9.05
CA ASN A 37 10.98 -4.37 8.12
C ASN A 37 10.85 -5.89 8.24
N ARG A 38 10.90 -6.40 9.47
CA ARG A 38 10.73 -7.84 9.74
C ARG A 38 9.40 -8.35 9.20
N HIS A 39 8.32 -7.62 9.48
CA HIS A 39 6.99 -7.98 9.02
C HIS A 39 6.91 -8.05 7.48
N MET A 40 7.44 -7.05 6.78
CA MET A 40 7.47 -7.06 5.32
C MET A 40 8.32 -8.19 4.74
N HIS A 41 9.47 -8.52 5.36
CA HIS A 41 10.29 -9.66 4.93
C HIS A 41 9.56 -10.99 5.12
N GLU A 42 8.83 -11.17 6.21
CA GLU A 42 8.00 -12.35 6.44
C GLU A 42 6.90 -12.49 5.39
N LEU A 43 6.20 -11.39 5.06
CA LEU A 43 5.20 -11.36 4.00
C LEU A 43 5.78 -11.74 2.64
N ASN A 44 6.92 -11.17 2.26
CA ASN A 44 7.61 -11.52 1.02
C ASN A 44 8.06 -12.98 0.98
N ARG A 45 8.54 -13.51 2.11
CA ARG A 45 8.90 -14.94 2.23
C ARG A 45 7.68 -15.82 2.04
N ILE A 46 6.54 -15.47 2.63
CA ILE A 46 5.29 -16.21 2.47
C ILE A 46 4.83 -16.16 1.00
N ALA A 47 4.84 -14.99 0.38
CA ALA A 47 4.49 -14.81 -1.03
C ALA A 47 5.32 -15.73 -1.95
N GLY A 48 6.64 -15.72 -1.78
CA GLY A 48 7.55 -16.55 -2.58
C GLY A 48 7.47 -18.05 -2.28
N ALA A 49 7.34 -18.44 -1.01
CA ALA A 49 7.32 -19.85 -0.62
C ALA A 49 6.03 -20.57 -1.04
N TYR A 50 4.90 -19.87 -1.04
CA TYR A 50 3.59 -20.45 -1.31
C TYR A 50 3.00 -20.02 -2.67
N ASN A 51 3.71 -19.17 -3.43
CA ASN A 51 3.24 -18.60 -4.69
C ASN A 51 1.86 -17.95 -4.57
N ILE A 52 1.74 -17.01 -3.63
CA ILE A 52 0.50 -16.29 -3.33
C ILE A 52 0.68 -14.78 -3.52
N ALA A 53 -0.40 -14.09 -3.86
CA ALA A 53 -0.41 -12.64 -3.88
C ALA A 53 -0.52 -12.10 -2.45
N VAL A 54 0.34 -11.15 -2.07
CA VAL A 54 0.21 -10.39 -0.83
C VAL A 54 -0.10 -8.95 -1.19
N TYR A 55 -1.25 -8.46 -0.72
CA TYR A 55 -1.69 -7.09 -0.92
C TYR A 55 -1.72 -6.36 0.42
N VAL A 56 -1.14 -5.17 0.46
CA VAL A 56 -1.12 -4.35 1.66
C VAL A 56 -1.69 -2.96 1.36
N THR A 57 -2.53 -2.44 2.25
CA THR A 57 -2.91 -1.04 2.21
C THR A 57 -1.97 -0.23 3.11
N ASN A 58 -1.75 1.02 2.72
CA ASN A 58 -0.93 1.96 3.48
C ASN A 58 -1.64 3.31 3.57
N GLN A 59 -1.44 3.99 4.68
CA GLN A 59 -1.95 5.33 4.90
C GLN A 59 -0.98 6.37 4.33
N VAL A 60 -1.51 7.55 4.03
CA VAL A 60 -0.72 8.74 3.70
C VAL A 60 -0.76 9.74 4.86
N MET A 61 0.22 10.63 4.89
CA MET A 61 0.24 11.81 5.77
C MET A 61 0.37 13.08 4.93
N ALA A 62 -0.11 14.20 5.47
CA ALA A 62 0.04 15.50 4.84
C ALA A 62 1.52 15.95 4.86
N ARG A 63 1.94 16.60 3.77
CA ARG A 63 3.25 17.24 3.58
C ARG A 63 3.04 18.75 3.47
N PRO A 64 3.10 19.49 4.59
CA PRO A 64 2.80 20.94 4.60
C PRO A 64 3.83 21.77 3.84
N ASP A 65 5.00 21.19 3.52
CA ASP A 65 6.06 21.77 2.70
C ASP A 65 5.75 21.78 1.19
N VAL A 66 4.70 21.06 0.75
CA VAL A 66 4.28 21.02 -0.65
C VAL A 66 3.18 22.05 -0.90
N PHE A 67 3.56 23.17 -1.51
CA PHE A 67 2.62 24.26 -1.86
C PHE A 67 1.89 24.06 -3.19
N TRP A 68 2.41 23.18 -4.06
CA TRP A 68 1.86 22.93 -5.39
C TRP A 68 1.79 21.43 -5.67
N GLY A 69 0.65 20.94 -6.15
CA GLY A 69 0.44 19.53 -6.48
C GLY A 69 -0.06 18.69 -5.30
N ASP A 70 0.25 17.40 -5.33
CA ASP A 70 -0.19 16.46 -4.29
C ASP A 70 0.64 16.61 -3.01
N ALA A 71 0.01 17.13 -1.96
CA ALA A 71 0.62 17.38 -0.67
C ALA A 71 0.53 16.17 0.28
N THR A 72 0.55 14.94 -0.24
CA THR A 72 0.56 13.72 0.56
C THR A 72 1.84 12.90 0.36
N ALA A 73 2.25 12.19 1.40
CA ALA A 73 3.35 11.23 1.34
C ALA A 73 2.95 9.90 2.00
N PRO A 74 3.42 8.76 1.48
CA PRO A 74 3.16 7.46 2.07
C PRO A 74 3.83 7.33 3.44
N VAL A 75 3.13 6.71 4.39
CA VAL A 75 3.67 6.36 5.71
C VAL A 75 4.60 5.14 5.59
N GLY A 76 5.50 4.93 6.56
CA GLY A 76 6.38 3.75 6.65
C GLY A 76 7.80 3.97 6.10
N GLY A 77 8.04 5.11 5.45
CA GLY A 77 9.37 5.53 5.01
C GLY A 77 10.04 4.54 4.05
N HIS A 78 11.38 4.58 4.02
CA HIS A 78 12.17 3.78 3.07
C HIS A 78 11.90 2.27 3.13
N ILE A 79 11.51 1.74 4.29
CA ILE A 79 11.24 0.30 4.43
C ILE A 79 10.11 -0.13 3.50
N LEU A 80 8.95 0.53 3.56
CA LEU A 80 7.84 0.18 2.67
C LEU A 80 8.17 0.50 1.22
N SER A 81 8.96 1.55 0.97
CA SER A 81 9.41 1.90 -0.39
C SER A 81 10.28 0.82 -1.02
N HIS A 82 11.14 0.15 -0.25
CA HIS A 82 12.06 -0.89 -0.76
C HIS A 82 11.47 -2.31 -0.68
N ALA A 83 10.66 -2.60 0.33
CA ALA A 83 10.14 -3.95 0.53
C ALA A 83 8.93 -4.28 -0.36
N SER A 84 8.23 -3.25 -0.87
CA SER A 84 7.08 -3.41 -1.77
C SER A 84 7.53 -3.56 -3.22
N THR A 85 7.07 -4.60 -3.92
CA THR A 85 7.42 -4.82 -5.33
C THR A 85 6.64 -3.92 -6.29
N HIS A 86 5.36 -3.65 -5.99
CA HIS A 86 4.49 -2.82 -6.81
C HIS A 86 3.78 -1.82 -5.91
N ARG A 87 3.73 -0.55 -6.34
CA ARG A 87 3.09 0.51 -5.56
C ARG A 87 2.06 1.25 -6.41
N VAL A 88 0.81 1.12 -6.01
CA VAL A 88 -0.31 1.85 -6.62
C VAL A 88 -0.78 2.93 -5.66
N TYR A 89 -0.73 4.17 -6.11
CA TYR A 89 -1.25 5.31 -5.38
C TYR A 89 -2.68 5.61 -5.83
N LEU A 90 -3.60 5.61 -4.88
CA LEU A 90 -5.04 5.82 -5.11
C LEU A 90 -5.42 7.24 -4.69
N ARG A 91 -5.99 8.02 -5.62
CA ARG A 91 -6.50 9.38 -5.35
C ARG A 91 -7.95 9.53 -5.75
N LYS A 92 -8.68 10.39 -5.03
CA LYS A 92 -10.05 10.78 -5.38
C LYS A 92 -10.03 11.74 -6.57
N SER A 93 -10.97 11.56 -7.49
CA SER A 93 -11.27 12.50 -8.57
C SER A 93 -12.68 13.08 -8.38
N LYS A 94 -13.24 13.76 -9.38
CA LYS A 94 -14.60 14.31 -9.33
C LYS A 94 -15.64 13.20 -9.17
N GLY A 95 -16.62 13.43 -8.29
CA GLY A 95 -17.71 12.48 -8.02
C GLY A 95 -17.22 11.15 -7.45
N ASN A 96 -17.75 10.05 -8.00
CA ASN A 96 -17.38 8.68 -7.59
C ASN A 96 -16.14 8.12 -8.31
N LEU A 97 -15.46 8.93 -9.10
CA LEU A 97 -14.24 8.53 -9.81
C LEU A 97 -13.04 8.49 -8.85
N ARG A 98 -12.14 7.57 -9.15
CA ARG A 98 -10.85 7.35 -8.50
C ARG A 98 -9.79 7.16 -9.57
N ILE A 99 -8.55 7.49 -9.23
CA ILE A 99 -7.41 7.29 -10.10
C ILE A 99 -6.44 6.38 -9.36
N ALA A 100 -6.05 5.28 -10.00
CA ALA A 100 -4.98 4.41 -9.58
C ALA A 100 -3.74 4.72 -10.41
N LYS A 101 -2.66 5.16 -9.75
CA LYS A 101 -1.39 5.47 -10.39
C LYS A 101 -0.35 4.43 -10.00
N VAL A 102 0.25 3.74 -10.95
CA VAL A 102 1.45 2.95 -10.70
C VAL A 102 2.59 3.92 -10.45
N THR A 103 3.08 3.98 -9.21
CA THR A 103 4.16 4.88 -8.80
C THR A 103 5.52 4.19 -8.77
N ASP A 104 5.53 2.86 -8.77
CA ASP A 104 6.74 2.05 -8.75
C ASP A 104 6.39 0.61 -9.11
N SER A 105 7.16 0.02 -10.01
CA SER A 105 7.10 -1.38 -10.40
C SER A 105 8.36 -1.73 -11.18
N PRO A 106 8.92 -2.94 -11.02
CA PRO A 106 10.07 -3.40 -11.79
C PRO A 106 9.72 -3.70 -13.26
N CYS A 107 8.45 -3.87 -13.60
CA CYS A 107 8.03 -4.33 -14.93
C CYS A 107 6.93 -3.49 -15.58
N LEU A 108 6.31 -2.55 -14.86
CA LEU A 108 5.27 -1.68 -15.38
C LEU A 108 5.77 -0.23 -15.46
N PRO A 109 5.47 0.49 -16.54
CA PRO A 109 5.72 1.93 -16.59
C PRO A 109 4.81 2.68 -15.61
N GLU A 110 5.19 3.90 -15.27
CA GLU A 110 4.31 4.85 -14.58
C GLU A 110 3.08 5.11 -15.46
N ALA A 111 1.90 4.75 -14.95
CA ALA A 111 0.64 4.83 -15.68
C ALA A 111 -0.52 5.11 -14.71
N GLU A 112 -1.57 5.74 -15.22
CA GLU A 112 -2.79 6.01 -14.49
C GLU A 112 -3.98 5.26 -15.11
N ALA A 113 -4.82 4.70 -14.25
CA ALA A 113 -6.11 4.12 -14.61
C ALA A 113 -7.21 4.82 -13.81
N VAL A 114 -8.26 5.25 -14.52
CA VAL A 114 -9.45 5.83 -13.88
C VAL A 114 -10.47 4.73 -13.66
N PHE A 115 -11.05 4.68 -12.48
CA PHE A 115 -12.10 3.71 -12.11
C PHE A 115 -13.18 4.39 -11.26
N SER A 116 -14.32 3.72 -11.10
CA SER A 116 -15.40 4.15 -10.22
C SER A 116 -15.63 3.13 -9.10
N ILE A 117 -16.14 3.60 -7.96
CA ILE A 117 -16.64 2.73 -6.90
C ILE A 117 -18.16 2.80 -6.94
N THR A 118 -18.80 1.67 -7.23
CA THR A 118 -20.26 1.51 -7.31
C THR A 118 -20.73 0.54 -6.24
N GLU A 119 -22.05 0.35 -6.12
CA GLU A 119 -22.64 -0.65 -5.21
C GLU A 119 -22.19 -2.08 -5.53
N GLN A 120 -21.72 -2.33 -6.76
CA GLN A 120 -21.19 -3.62 -7.19
C GLN A 120 -19.66 -3.73 -7.05
N GLY A 121 -19.01 -2.75 -6.42
CA GLY A 121 -17.57 -2.68 -6.24
C GLY A 121 -16.86 -1.80 -7.28
N ILE A 122 -15.62 -2.15 -7.61
CA ILE A 122 -14.79 -1.41 -8.58
C ILE A 122 -15.28 -1.70 -10.00
N ARG A 123 -15.51 -0.64 -10.80
CA ARG A 123 -15.95 -0.72 -12.20
C ARG A 123 -15.22 0.29 -13.06
N ASP A 124 -15.21 0.06 -14.36
CA ASP A 124 -14.81 1.06 -15.33
C ASP A 124 -15.73 2.30 -15.21
N PRO A 125 -15.23 3.51 -15.49
CA PRO A 125 -16.09 4.69 -15.59
C PRO A 125 -17.12 4.50 -16.70
N GLU A 126 -18.36 4.90 -16.43
CA GLU A 126 -19.35 5.08 -17.50
C GLU A 126 -18.80 6.13 -18.49
N ARG A 127 -18.90 5.84 -19.79
CA ARG A 127 -18.42 6.72 -20.86
C ARG A 127 -19.34 7.92 -21.06
#